data_AF-A0A0S8AI32-F1
#
_entry.id   AF-A0A0S8AI32-F1
#
_cell.length_a   1.000
_cell.length_b   1.000
_cell.length_c   1.000
_cell.angle_alpha   90.00
_cell.angle_beta   90.00
_cell.angle_gamma   90.00
#
_symmetry.space_group_name_H-M   'P 1'
#
loop_
_entity.id
_entity.type
_entity.pdbx_description
1 polymer ?
#
loop_
_entity_poly.entity_id
_entity_poly.type
_entity_poly.pdbx_seq_one_letter_code
_entity_poly.pdbx_strand_id
1 'polypeptide(L)'
;MSYNLEKYREKREKVLGVKKRGISFGTLAAVISVIIILGLGVVVVPKSIAYFNTRHLDDAIYKLQSAGELQQELVAGIEQLAGVKNIETDASSSRIIVTFDKSVIGTNDLNAFFKSNGVKAILLNQVSHTQRLNTLKQEAKFEG
;
A
#
# COMPACT_ATOMS: atom_id res chain seq x y z
N MET A 1 -30.33 -18.38 35.76
CA MET A 1 -31.44 -17.82 34.95
C MET A 1 -31.18 -16.33 34.79
N SER A 2 -30.71 -15.87 33.62
CA SER A 2 -30.35 -14.46 33.42
C SER A 2 -31.61 -13.59 33.40
N TYR A 3 -31.61 -12.52 34.19
CA TYR A 3 -32.75 -11.62 34.29
C TYR A 3 -32.88 -10.80 33.00
N ASN A 4 -33.93 -11.06 32.21
CA ASN A 4 -34.18 -10.34 30.96
C ASN A 4 -34.91 -9.01 31.25
N LEU A 5 -34.16 -7.92 31.17
CA LEU A 5 -34.63 -6.57 31.48
C LEU A 5 -35.73 -6.08 30.51
N GLU A 6 -35.75 -6.54 29.26
CA GLU A 6 -36.70 -6.13 28.25
C GLU A 6 -38.09 -6.78 28.43
N LYS A 7 -38.12 -8.03 28.91
CA LYS A 7 -39.37 -8.81 29.09
C LYS A 7 -40.42 -8.13 29.98
N TYR A 8 -40.00 -7.29 30.93
CA TYR A 8 -40.90 -6.61 31.88
C TYR A 8 -40.95 -5.09 31.71
N ARG A 9 -40.34 -4.55 30.65
CA ARG A 9 -40.29 -3.09 30.41
C ARG A 9 -41.70 -2.50 30.24
N GLU A 10 -42.53 -3.12 29.41
CA GLU A 10 -43.89 -2.63 29.14
C GLU A 10 -44.79 -2.58 30.38
N LYS A 11 -44.71 -3.61 31.25
CA LYS A 11 -45.46 -3.62 32.50
C LYS A 11 -45.03 -2.51 33.44
N ARG A 12 -43.72 -2.22 33.52
CA ARG A 12 -43.19 -1.12 34.35
C ARG A 12 -43.58 0.25 33.80
N GLU A 13 -43.46 0.45 32.49
CA GLU A 13 -43.84 1.73 31.84
C GLU A 13 -45.34 2.01 31.95
N LYS A 14 -46.18 0.97 31.90
CA LYS A 14 -47.63 1.09 32.10
C LYS A 14 -48.00 1.49 33.54
N VAL A 15 -47.32 0.94 34.55
CA VAL A 15 -47.56 1.28 35.97
C VAL A 15 -47.02 2.67 36.31
N LEU A 16 -45.90 3.08 35.71
CA LEU A 16 -45.26 4.35 35.98
C LEU A 16 -45.81 5.52 35.16
N GLY A 17 -46.76 5.28 34.24
CA GLY A 17 -47.42 6.33 33.43
C GLY A 17 -46.50 7.07 32.44
N VAL A 18 -45.23 6.67 32.34
CA VAL A 18 -44.21 7.30 31.50
C VAL A 18 -43.63 6.28 30.53
N LYS A 19 -43.86 6.48 29.24
CA LYS A 19 -43.28 5.67 28.17
C LYS A 19 -41.89 6.21 27.82
N LYS A 20 -40.81 5.57 28.31
CA LYS A 20 -39.45 5.99 27.96
C LYS A 20 -39.16 5.54 26.53
N ARG A 21 -39.02 6.49 25.59
CA ARG A 21 -38.52 6.25 24.22
C ARG A 21 -37.01 5.93 24.27
N GLY A 22 -36.65 4.77 24.82
CA GLY A 22 -35.28 4.27 24.87
C GLY A 22 -35.00 3.28 23.74
N ILE A 23 -33.86 3.46 23.09
CA ILE A 23 -33.28 2.48 22.16
C ILE A 23 -33.09 1.16 22.92
N SER A 24 -33.48 0.03 22.32
CA SER A 24 -33.32 -1.29 22.95
C SER A 24 -31.85 -1.62 23.14
N PHE A 25 -31.51 -2.43 24.15
CA PHE A 25 -30.12 -2.81 24.39
C PHE A 25 -29.55 -3.56 23.19
N GLY A 26 -30.37 -4.39 22.53
CA GLY A 26 -29.99 -5.10 21.30
C GLY A 26 -29.63 -4.17 20.15
N THR A 27 -30.38 -3.07 19.96
CA THR A 27 -30.07 -2.08 18.91
C THR A 27 -28.75 -1.36 19.21
N LEU A 28 -28.51 -1.00 20.47
CA LEU A 28 -27.26 -0.35 20.88
C LEU A 28 -26.06 -1.28 20.70
N ALA A 29 -26.19 -2.55 21.11
CA ALA A 29 -25.14 -3.56 20.96
C ALA A 29 -24.82 -3.82 19.48
N ALA A 30 -25.83 -3.90 18.61
CA ALA A 30 -25.64 -4.08 17.17
C ALA A 30 -24.85 -2.92 16.54
N VAL A 31 -25.19 -1.68 16.89
CA VAL A 31 -24.48 -0.48 16.39
C VAL A 31 -23.02 -0.48 16.85
N ILE A 32 -22.75 -0.78 18.11
CA ILE A 32 -21.39 -0.85 18.66
C ILE A 32 -20.59 -1.96 17.96
N SER A 33 -21.20 -3.13 17.73
CA SER A 33 -20.59 -4.23 16.98
C SER A 33 -20.16 -3.80 15.57
N VAL A 34 -21.04 -3.11 14.84
CA VAL A 34 -20.74 -2.62 13.49
C VAL A 34 -19.58 -1.62 13.52
N ILE A 35 -19.56 -0.70 14.48
CA ILE A 35 -18.47 0.27 14.64
C ILE A 35 -17.13 -0.45 14.91
N ILE A 36 -17.13 -1.47 15.75
CA ILE A 36 -15.92 -2.24 16.06
C ILE A 36 -15.42 -2.98 14.81
N ILE A 37 -16.32 -3.64 14.07
CA ILE A 37 -15.96 -4.38 12.84
C ILE A 37 -15.41 -3.42 11.77
N LEU A 38 -16.07 -2.29 11.55
CA LEU A 38 -15.60 -1.28 10.60
C LEU A 38 -14.27 -0.67 11.04
N GLY A 39 -14.12 -0.35 12.32
CA GLY A 39 -12.87 0.18 12.89
C GLY A 39 -11.70 -0.79 12.75
N LEU A 40 -11.92 -2.08 13.00
CA LEU A 40 -10.91 -3.13 12.77
C LEU A 40 -10.57 -3.29 11.29
N GLY A 41 -11.57 -3.24 10.41
CA GLY A 41 -11.38 -3.28 8.96
C GLY A 41 -10.43 -2.18 8.46
N VAL A 42 -10.60 -0.94 8.94
CA VAL A 42 -9.75 0.20 8.56
C VAL A 42 -8.29 0.01 8.96
N VAL A 43 -8.01 -0.63 10.10
CA VAL A 43 -6.63 -0.78 10.60
C VAL A 43 -5.88 -1.96 9.95
N VAL A 44 -6.59 -3.07 9.68
CA VAL A 44 -5.95 -4.32 9.23
C VAL A 44 -5.76 -4.35 7.71
N VAL A 45 -6.78 -3.95 6.95
CA VAL A 45 -6.80 -4.07 5.49
C VAL A 45 -5.61 -3.36 4.80
N PRO A 46 -5.21 -2.12 5.16
CA PRO A 46 -4.12 -1.43 4.48
C PRO A 46 -2.77 -2.13 4.65
N LYS A 47 -2.50 -2.69 5.83
CA LYS A 47 -1.22 -3.35 6.14
C LYS A 47 -1.06 -4.68 5.42
N SER A 48 -2.14 -5.47 5.33
CA SER A 48 -2.13 -6.75 4.64
C SER A 48 -1.97 -6.58 3.12
N ILE A 49 -2.66 -5.61 2.51
CA ILE A 49 -2.54 -5.33 1.07
C ILE A 49 -1.13 -4.85 0.73
N ALA A 50 -0.56 -3.94 1.53
CA ALA A 50 0.81 -3.45 1.31
C ALA A 50 1.86 -4.57 1.40
N TYR A 51 1.69 -5.54 2.30
CA TYR A 51 2.62 -6.67 2.43
C TYR A 51 2.53 -7.63 1.24
N PHE A 52 1.32 -8.00 0.82
CA PHE A 52 1.14 -8.89 -0.34
C PHE A 52 1.62 -8.24 -1.64
N ASN A 53 1.36 -6.93 -1.82
CA ASN A 53 1.74 -6.24 -3.05
C ASN A 53 3.24 -5.97 -3.17
N THR A 54 4.00 -5.90 -2.06
CA THR A 54 5.43 -5.54 -2.12
C THR A 54 6.39 -6.72 -2.00
N ARG A 55 5.92 -7.91 -1.59
CA ARG A 55 6.78 -9.08 -1.34
C ARG A 55 7.61 -9.52 -2.55
N HIS A 56 7.04 -9.36 -3.75
CA HIS A 56 7.68 -9.74 -5.01
C HIS A 56 8.31 -8.53 -5.73
N LEU A 57 8.22 -7.34 -5.16
CA LEU A 57 8.77 -6.14 -5.77
C LEU A 57 10.21 -5.91 -5.33
N ASP A 58 11.08 -5.77 -6.33
CA ASP A 58 12.44 -5.28 -6.17
C ASP A 58 12.58 -3.94 -6.91
N ASP A 59 13.47 -3.10 -6.39
CA ASP A 59 13.91 -1.87 -7.02
C ASP A 59 15.32 -2.09 -7.58
N ALA A 60 15.47 -1.93 -8.90
CA ALA A 60 16.76 -1.86 -9.55
C ALA A 60 17.15 -0.40 -9.81
N ILE A 61 18.30 0.00 -9.28
CA ILE A 61 18.83 1.35 -9.39
C ILE A 61 19.91 1.34 -10.46
N TYR A 62 19.68 2.10 -11.53
CA TYR A 62 20.59 2.22 -12.66
C TYR A 62 21.18 3.62 -12.74
N LYS A 63 22.45 3.70 -13.14
CA LYS A 63 23.10 4.92 -13.60
C LYS A 63 23.21 4.90 -15.11
N LEU A 64 22.71 5.95 -15.76
CA LEU A 64 22.80 6.11 -17.21
C LEU A 64 24.09 6.87 -17.54
N GLN A 65 24.87 6.38 -18.50
CA GLN A 65 26.12 7.05 -18.91
C GLN A 65 25.89 8.23 -19.85
N SER A 66 24.78 8.26 -20.58
CA SER A 66 24.44 9.39 -21.44
C SER A 66 23.64 10.40 -20.62
N ALA A 67 24.28 11.49 -20.22
CA ALA A 67 23.67 12.64 -19.54
C ALA A 67 22.84 13.52 -20.50
N GLY A 68 22.15 12.90 -21.46
CA GLY A 68 21.15 13.54 -22.30
C GLY A 68 19.78 13.26 -21.73
N GLU A 69 18.83 14.17 -21.94
CA GLU A 69 17.43 14.04 -21.52
C GLU A 69 16.98 12.58 -21.61
N LEU A 70 16.58 12.01 -20.47
CA LEU A 70 15.94 10.71 -20.44
C LEU A 70 14.77 10.78 -21.41
N GLN A 71 14.94 10.15 -22.57
CA GLN A 71 13.95 10.21 -23.62
C GLN A 71 12.67 9.63 -23.02
N GLN A 72 11.59 10.42 -23.00
CA GLN A 72 10.30 9.98 -22.47
C GLN A 72 9.86 8.66 -23.11
N GLU A 73 10.29 8.40 -24.34
CA GLU A 73 10.13 7.15 -25.07
C GLU A 73 10.80 5.93 -24.39
N LEU A 74 11.99 6.09 -23.81
CA LEU A 74 12.66 5.03 -23.05
C LEU A 74 11.88 4.70 -21.77
N VAL A 75 11.44 5.73 -21.04
CA VAL A 75 10.66 5.56 -19.81
C VAL A 75 9.33 4.85 -20.14
N ALA A 76 8.60 5.34 -21.16
CA ALA A 76 7.36 4.73 -21.62
C ALA A 76 7.56 3.28 -22.09
N GLY A 77 8.67 2.99 -22.76
CA GLY A 77 9.00 1.62 -23.19
C GLY A 77 9.26 0.67 -22.02
N ILE A 78 9.91 1.14 -20.94
CA ILE A 78 10.12 0.34 -19.73
C ILE A 78 8.80 0.15 -18.96
N GLU A 79 7.93 1.17 -18.89
CA GLU A 79 6.61 1.05 -18.25
C GLU A 79 5.72 -0.01 -18.91
N GLN A 80 5.89 -0.23 -20.22
CA GLN A 80 5.16 -1.24 -20.97
C GLN A 80 5.69 -2.66 -20.76
N LEU A 81 6.87 -2.85 -20.14
CA LEU A 81 7.41 -4.17 -19.88
C LEU A 81 6.56 -4.92 -18.85
N ALA A 82 6.19 -6.15 -19.18
CA ALA A 82 5.45 -7.02 -18.28
C ALA A 82 6.22 -7.21 -16.97
N GLY A 83 5.58 -6.89 -15.84
CA GLY A 83 6.19 -7.00 -14.52
C GLY A 83 6.76 -5.68 -13.97
N VAL A 84 6.98 -4.66 -14.79
CA VAL A 84 7.33 -3.31 -14.29
C VAL A 84 6.10 -2.68 -13.64
N LYS A 85 6.30 -2.04 -12.49
CA LYS A 85 5.24 -1.42 -11.68
C LYS A 85 5.40 0.08 -11.53
N ASN A 86 6.64 0.55 -11.44
CA ASN A 86 6.92 1.97 -11.29
C ASN A 86 8.31 2.30 -11.84
N ILE A 87 8.48 3.55 -12.25
CA ILE A 87 9.77 4.11 -12.64
C ILE A 87 9.93 5.46 -11.95
N GLU A 88 11.06 5.66 -11.31
CA GLU A 88 11.44 6.95 -10.73
C GLU A 88 12.75 7.41 -11.35
N THR A 89 12.81 8.70 -11.69
CA THR A 89 14.00 9.32 -12.27
C THR A 89 14.46 10.48 -11.39
N ASP A 90 15.77 10.62 -11.22
CA ASP A 90 16.32 11.79 -10.52
C ASP A 90 16.13 13.08 -11.35
N ALA A 91 16.14 14.25 -10.70
CA ALA A 91 16.04 15.56 -11.34
C ALA A 91 17.15 15.78 -12.39
N SER A 92 18.33 15.17 -12.16
CA SER A 92 19.45 15.18 -13.12
C SER A 92 19.29 14.19 -14.28
N SER A 93 18.22 13.38 -14.31
CA SER A 93 17.97 12.28 -15.25
C SER A 93 19.12 11.27 -15.39
N SER A 94 20.10 11.30 -14.48
CA SER A 94 21.28 10.44 -14.52
C SER A 94 21.06 9.08 -13.88
N ARG A 95 19.99 8.94 -13.08
CA ARG A 95 19.62 7.73 -12.38
C ARG A 95 18.16 7.39 -12.67
N ILE A 96 17.92 6.11 -12.92
CA ILE A 96 16.59 5.55 -13.07
C ILE A 96 16.43 4.40 -12.08
N ILE A 97 15.33 4.41 -11.36
CA ILE A 97 14.94 3.37 -10.42
C ILE A 97 13.73 2.68 -11.03
N VAL A 98 13.86 1.38 -11.29
CA VAL A 98 12.79 0.57 -11.85
C VAL A 98 12.29 -0.35 -10.75
N THR A 99 11.04 -0.17 -10.35
CA THR A 99 10.32 -1.10 -9.45
C THR A 99 9.64 -2.16 -10.29
N PHE A 100 9.97 -3.43 -10.07
CA PHE A 100 9.47 -4.53 -10.87
C PHE A 100 9.17 -5.77 -10.03
N ASP A 101 8.26 -6.60 -10.53
CA ASP A 101 7.95 -7.91 -9.97
C ASP A 101 9.00 -8.92 -10.42
N LYS A 102 9.85 -9.35 -9.47
CA LYS A 102 10.94 -10.30 -9.72
C LYS A 102 10.48 -11.70 -10.11
N SER A 103 9.19 -12.02 -9.98
CA SER A 103 8.62 -13.28 -10.47
C SER A 103 8.29 -13.25 -11.96
N VAL A 104 8.23 -12.07 -12.57
CA VAL A 104 7.85 -11.85 -13.97
C VAL A 104 9.03 -11.39 -14.81
N ILE A 105 9.84 -10.46 -14.28
CA ILE A 105 10.96 -9.85 -15.00
C ILE A 105 12.17 -9.71 -14.08
N GLY A 106 13.37 -9.81 -14.64
CA GLY A 106 14.62 -9.64 -13.91
C GLY A 106 15.45 -8.46 -14.39
N THR A 107 16.51 -8.14 -13.64
CA THR A 107 17.51 -7.13 -14.04
C THR A 107 18.22 -7.49 -15.34
N ASN A 108 18.31 -8.77 -15.69
CA ASN A 108 18.86 -9.22 -16.99
C ASN A 108 18.00 -8.75 -18.16
N ASP A 109 16.67 -8.81 -18.04
CA ASP A 109 15.73 -8.39 -19.08
C ASP A 109 15.75 -6.86 -19.21
N LEU A 110 15.80 -6.15 -18.08
CA LEU A 110 15.97 -4.70 -18.06
C LEU A 110 17.30 -4.28 -18.71
N ASN A 111 18.41 -4.97 -18.40
CA ASN A 111 19.71 -4.74 -19.01
C ASN A 111 19.67 -4.97 -20.52
N ALA A 112 18.98 -6.03 -20.96
CA ALA A 112 18.80 -6.32 -22.37
C ALA A 112 17.99 -5.21 -23.07
N PHE A 113 16.93 -4.71 -22.43
CA PHE A 113 16.14 -3.59 -22.92
C PHE A 113 16.96 -2.30 -23.06
N PHE A 114 17.77 -1.95 -22.06
CA PHE A 114 18.65 -0.78 -22.18
C PHE A 114 19.64 -0.94 -23.33
N LYS A 115 20.22 -2.13 -23.47
CA LYS A 115 21.18 -2.45 -24.54
C LYS A 115 20.54 -2.40 -25.92
N SER A 116 19.31 -2.90 -26.10
CA SER A 116 18.61 -2.89 -27.39
C SER A 116 18.25 -1.47 -27.84
N ASN A 117 18.01 -0.56 -26.88
CA ASN A 117 17.73 0.84 -27.14
C ASN A 117 19.00 1.71 -27.23
N GLY A 118 20.19 1.09 -27.28
CA GLY A 118 21.46 1.81 -27.39
C GLY A 118 21.86 2.60 -26.14
N VAL A 119 21.21 2.35 -25.00
CA VAL A 119 21.46 3.05 -23.73
C VAL A 119 22.47 2.27 -22.90
N LYS A 120 23.57 2.93 -22.53
CA LYS A 120 24.52 2.39 -21.55
C LYS A 120 24.02 2.64 -20.13
N ALA A 121 23.34 1.65 -19.57
CA ALA A 121 22.93 1.63 -18.16
C ALA A 121 23.87 0.74 -17.34
N ILE A 122 24.25 1.21 -16.15
CA ILE A 122 25.02 0.45 -15.16
C ILE A 122 24.11 0.18 -13.97
N LEU A 123 23.89 -1.09 -13.64
CA LEU A 123 23.19 -1.46 -12.41
C LEU A 123 24.06 -1.09 -11.21
N LEU A 124 23.58 -0.15 -10.39
CA LEU A 124 24.24 0.25 -9.15
C LEU A 124 23.87 -0.67 -8.01
N ASN A 125 22.58 -1.01 -7.90
CA ASN A 125 22.06 -1.82 -6.82
C ASN A 125 20.73 -2.46 -7.20
N GLN A 126 20.41 -3.59 -6.58
CA GLN A 126 19.09 -4.22 -6.58
C GLN A 126 18.71 -4.50 -5.13
N VAL A 127 17.59 -3.96 -4.69
CA VAL A 127 17.09 -4.13 -3.31
C VAL A 127 15.62 -4.45 -3.30
N SER A 128 15.12 -5.11 -2.25
CA SER A 128 13.67 -5.26 -2.12
C SER A 128 12.98 -3.91 -1.97
N HIS A 129 11.83 -3.73 -2.61
CA HIS A 129 11.09 -2.48 -2.55
C HIS A 129 10.73 -2.08 -1.12
N THR A 130 10.35 -3.07 -0.29
CA THR A 130 10.07 -2.87 1.13
C THR A 130 11.27 -2.33 1.90
N GLN A 131 12.48 -2.83 1.62
CA GLN A 131 13.69 -2.36 2.27
C GLN A 131 13.97 -0.90 1.90
N ARG A 132 13.86 -0.52 0.62
CA ARG A 132 14.04 0.86 0.16
C ARG A 132 13.05 1.81 0.86
N LEU A 133 11.76 1.46 0.90
CA LEU A 133 10.75 2.27 1.60
C LEU A 133 11.06 2.44 3.09
N ASN A 134 11.60 1.41 3.75
CA ASN A 134 11.99 1.50 5.15
C ASN A 134 13.21 2.39 5.34
N THR A 135 14.20 2.31 4.45
CA THR A 135 15.38 3.20 4.46
C THR A 135 14.96 4.66 4.28
N LEU A 136 14.13 4.97 3.27
CA LEU A 136 13.64 6.33 3.03
C LEU A 136 12.87 6.90 4.24
N LYS A 137 12.06 6.06 4.90
CA LYS A 137 11.35 6.46 6.14
C LYS A 137 12.27 6.68 7.33
N GLN A 138 13.42 6.01 7.37
CA GLN A 138 14.42 6.26 8.40
C GLN A 138 15.16 7.55 8.12
N GLU A 139 15.62 7.75 6.88
CA GLU A 139 16.31 8.98 6.44
C GLU A 139 15.45 10.22 6.71
N ALA A 140 14.16 10.20 6.35
CA ALA A 140 13.23 11.29 6.60
C ALA A 140 13.02 11.64 8.09
N LYS A 141 13.37 10.73 9.02
CA LYS A 141 13.30 10.99 10.48
C LYS A 141 14.55 11.66 11.02
N PHE A 142 15.67 11.60 10.31
CA PHE A 142 16.94 12.20 10.70
C PHE A 142 17.19 13.54 10.02
N GLU A 143 16.40 13.90 9.00
CA GLU A 143 16.47 15.17 8.27
C GLU A 143 15.55 16.29 8.84
N GLY A 144 14.82 16.02 9.93
CA GLY A 144 13.98 16.99 10.65
C GLY A 144 14.51 17.29 12.04
#